data_AF-W9G6Z5-F1
#
_entry.id   AF-W9G6Z5-F1
#
_cell.length_a   1.000
_cell.length_b   1.000
_cell.length_c   1.000
_cell.angle_alpha   90.00
_cell.angle_beta   90.00
_cell.angle_gamma   90.00
#
_symmetry.space_group_name_H-M   'P 1'
#
loop_
_entity.id
_entity.type
_entity.pdbx_description
1 polymer ?
#
loop_
_entity_poly.entity_id
_entity_poly.type
_entity_poly.pdbx_seq_one_letter_code
_entity_poly.pdbx_strand_id
1 'polypeptide(L)' 'MPDDHRLDCPFCGSDDLTPLPDPTSAWSCLACVRVFRVELVQPASVTGWGVLRVRPTPAAA' A
#
# COMPACT_ATOMS: atom_id res chain seq x y z
N MET A 1 11.64 18.00 7.38
CA MET A 1 10.40 17.81 6.59
C MET A 1 9.94 16.39 6.85
N PRO A 2 8.84 16.16 7.56
CA PRO A 2 8.33 14.82 7.80
C PRO A 2 7.40 14.43 6.63
N ASP A 3 7.98 14.03 5.49
CA ASP A 3 7.22 13.48 4.35
C ASP A 3 7.86 12.18 3.83
N ASP A 4 8.71 11.52 4.63
CA ASP A 4 9.22 10.20 4.27
C ASP A 4 8.21 9.13 4.74
N HIS A 5 7.03 9.16 4.12
CA HIS A 5 6.08 8.06 4.19
C HIS A 5 6.53 6.97 3.22
N ARG A 6 7.72 6.40 3.45
CA ARG A 6 8.17 5.21 2.72
C ARG A 6 7.17 4.09 2.96
N LEU A 7 6.67 3.53 1.87
CA LEU A 7 5.80 2.36 1.89
C LEU A 7 6.69 1.13 1.83
N ASP A 8 6.68 0.32 2.89
CA ASP A 8 7.38 -0.96 2.92
C ASP A 8 6.40 -2.12 2.72
N CYS A 9 6.88 -3.20 2.10
CA CYS A 9 6.09 -4.41 1.89
C CYS A 9 5.72 -5.03 3.25
N PRO A 10 4.43 -5.23 3.58
CA PRO A 10 4.02 -5.77 4.88
C PRO A 10 4.43 -7.24 5.08
N PHE A 11 4.92 -7.90 4.03
CA PHE A 11 5.27 -9.31 4.04
C PHE A 11 6.77 -9.56 4.19
N CYS A 12 7.61 -8.72 3.60
CA CYS A 12 9.07 -8.91 3.59
C CYS A 12 9.86 -7.67 4.05
N GLY A 13 9.19 -6.53 4.29
CA GLY A 13 9.82 -5.28 4.72
C GLY A 13 10.60 -4.54 3.64
N SER A 14 10.61 -5.02 2.40
CA SER A 14 11.26 -4.34 1.28
C SER A 14 10.43 -3.17 0.77
N ASP A 15 11.06 -2.05 0.43
CA ASP A 15 10.42 -0.90 -0.21
C ASP A 15 10.40 -0.95 -1.74
N ASP A 16 10.89 -2.06 -2.33
CA ASP A 16 10.89 -2.29 -3.77
C ASP A 16 9.47 -2.60 -4.26
N LEU A 17 8.61 -1.58 -4.21
CA LEU A 17 7.19 -1.63 -4.52
C LEU A 17 6.93 -0.90 -5.83
N THR A 18 6.20 -1.54 -6.74
CA THR A 18 5.76 -0.94 -8.00
C THR A 18 4.23 -0.90 -8.09
N PRO A 19 3.62 0.26 -8.41
CA PRO A 19 2.19 0.37 -8.61
C PRO A 19 1.79 -0.35 -9.91
N LEU A 20 0.73 -1.14 -9.85
CA LEU A 20 0.15 -1.74 -11.05
C LEU A 20 -0.73 -0.70 -11.77
N PRO A 21 -0.78 -0.71 -13.12
CA PRO A 21 -1.59 0.22 -13.91
C PRO A 21 -3.11 0.02 -13.79
N ASP A 22 -3.56 -0.84 -12.87
CA ASP A 22 -4.95 -1.20 -12.67
C ASP A 22 -5.68 -0.11 -11.85
N PRO A 23 -6.97 0.18 -12.14
CA PRO A 23 -7.73 1.20 -11.40
C PRO A 23 -7.91 0.90 -9.91
N THR A 24 -7.50 -0.28 -9.42
CA THR A 24 -7.76 -0.71 -8.04
C THR A 24 -6.65 -0.42 -7.03
N SER A 25 -5.76 0.53 -7.33
CA SER A 25 -4.68 0.94 -6.41
C SER A 25 -3.86 -0.26 -5.92
N ALA A 26 -3.56 -1.18 -6.83
CA ALA A 26 -2.80 -2.39 -6.54
C ALA A 26 -1.29 -2.09 -6.65
N TRP A 27 -0.52 -2.73 -5.78
CA TRP A 27 0.93 -2.62 -5.67
C TRP A 27 1.53 -4.01 -5.64
N SER A 28 2.67 -4.18 -6.30
CA SER A 28 3.46 -5.41 -6.24
C SER A 28 4.84 -5.16 -5.67
N CYS A 29 5.31 -6.06 -4.81
CA CYS A 29 6.67 -6.04 -4.32
C CYS A 29 7.57 -6.85 -5.24
N LEU A 30 8.65 -6.24 -5.74
CA LEU A 30 9.61 -6.91 -6.62
C LEU A 30 10.52 -7.91 -5.88
N ALA A 31 10.70 -7.74 -4.56
CA ALA A 31 11.53 -8.63 -3.76
C ALA A 31 10.85 -9.97 -3.43
N CYS A 32 9.56 -9.95 -3.09
CA CYS A 32 8.81 -11.16 -2.69
C CYS A 32 7.65 -11.52 -3.63
N VAL A 33 7.45 -10.74 -4.70
CA VAL A 33 6.47 -10.96 -5.79
C VAL A 33 5.02 -10.99 -5.29
N ARG A 34 4.74 -10.37 -4.14
CA ARG A 34 3.38 -10.30 -3.57
C ARG A 34 2.65 -9.06 -4.05
N VAL A 35 1.38 -9.24 -4.39
CA VAL A 35 0.46 -8.16 -4.79
C VAL A 35 -0.49 -7.85 -3.65
N PHE A 36 -0.64 -6.57 -3.33
CA PHE A 36 -1.55 -6.07 -2.30
C PHE A 36 -2.20 -4.76 -2.78
N ARG A 37 -3.26 -4.33 -2.10
CA ARG A 37 -3.96 -3.08 -2.41
C ARG A 37 -3.70 -2.05 -1.32
N VAL A 38 -3.64 -0.78 -1.71
CA VAL A 38 -3.48 0.33 -0.79
C VAL A 38 -4.74 1.19 -0.84
N GLU A 39 -5.33 1.45 0.33
CA GLU A 39 -6.49 2.32 0.50
C GLU A 39 -6.11 3.53 1.38
N LEU A 40 -6.53 4.73 0.99
CA LEU A 40 -6.38 5.92 1.83
C LEU A 40 -7.54 5.95 2.83
N VAL A 41 -7.23 5.77 4.11
CA VAL A 41 -8.20 5.87 5.20
C VAL A 41 -8.05 7.23 5.85
N GLN A 42 -9.06 8.07 5.72
CA GLN A 42 -9.11 9.34 6.44
C GLN A 42 -9.74 9.10 7.82
N PRO A 43 -9.02 9.33 8.93
CA PRO A 43 -9.63 9.28 10.24
C PRO A 43 -10.66 10.41 10.38
N ALA A 44 -11.88 10.08 10.81
CA ALA A 44 -13.01 11.02 10.86
C ALA A 44 -12.74 12.28 11.71
N SER A 45 -11.77 12.22 12.63
CA SER A 45 -11.45 13.31 13.54
C SER A 45 -10.46 14.35 12.98
N VAL A 46 -9.79 14.07 11.86
CA VAL A 46 -8.74 14.94 11.33
C VAL A 46 -8.94 15.16 9.83
N THR A 47 -9.52 16.30 9.49
CA THR A 47 -9.61 16.77 8.11
C THR A 47 -8.22 17.13 7.59
N GLY A 48 -7.88 16.68 6.38
CA GLY A 48 -6.57 16.91 5.75
C GLY A 48 -5.48 15.90 6.10
N TRP A 49 -5.74 14.91 6.97
CA TRP A 49 -4.85 13.76 7.23
C TRP A 49 -5.40 12.50 6.53
N GLY A 50 -4.53 11.68 5.94
CA GLY A 50 -4.86 10.31 5.55
C GLY A 50 -3.80 9.29 6.00
N VAL A 51 -4.22 8.06 6.32
CA VAL A 51 -3.33 6.92 6.59
C VAL A 51 -3.50 5.93 5.45
N LEU A 52 -2.40 5.51 4.83
CA LEU A 52 -2.42 4.45 3.85
C LEU A 52 -2.54 3.10 4.56
N ARG A 53 -3.59 2.34 4.25
CA ARG A 53 -3.81 1.00 4.78
C ARG A 53 -3.58 -0.02 3.68
N VAL A 54 -2.84 -1.08 4.00
CA VAL A 54 -2.63 -2.20 3.09
C VAL A 54 -3.70 -3.26 3.31
N ARG A 55 -4.32 -3.71 2.23
CA ARG A 55 -5.22 -4.88 2.18
C ARG A 55 -4.54 -6.00 1.39
N PRO A 56 -4.38 -7.20 1.97
CA PRO A 56 -3.99 -8.36 1.19
C PRO A 56 -5.04 -8.57 0.09
N THR A 57 -4.59 -8.71 -1.16
CA THR A 57 -5.49 -9.20 -2.21
C THR A 57 -5.79 -10.66 -1.87
N PRO A 58 -7.05 -11.08 -1.67
CA PRO A 58 -7.35 -12.48 -1.51
C PRO A 58 -6.89 -13.20 -2.79
N ALA A 59 -6.15 -14.30 -2.63
CA ALA A 59 -5.85 -15.17 -3.75
C ALA A 59 -7.19 -15.56 -4.38
N ALA A 60 -7.38 -15.25 -5.66
CA ALA A 60 -8.56 -15.68 -6.41
C ALA A 60 -8.65 -17.21 -6.26
N ALA A 61 -9.74 -17.66 -5.64
CA ALA A 61 -10.04 -19.07 -5.41
C ALA A 61 -10.41 -19.78 -6.71
#